data_AF-A0A2G6ELC4-F1
#
_entry.id   AF-A0A2G6ELC4-F1
#
_cell.length_a   1.000
_cell.length_b   1.000
_cell.length_c   1.000
_cell.angle_alpha   90.00
_cell.angle_beta   90.00
_cell.angle_gamma   90.00
#
_symmetry.space_group_name_H-M   'P 1'
#
loop_
_entity.id
_entity.type
_entity.pdbx_description
1 polymer ?
#
loop_
_entity_poly.entity_id
_entity_poly.type
_entity_poly.pdbx_seq_one_letter_code
_entity_poly.pdbx_strand_id
1 'polypeptide(L)'
;MTDNNQPADLPDDIATLEQVPQSTKPTVKKSAMRKVKPKTSREQGFNHAWWLPLLALLITTYFIVGHYTSKGTLITISFKSAEGLEVKKTKIKYKDVVIGRVEAIELKETLDGVKVRARMDRSSEELLRKDTRFWIVKPRLSATQITGLNTIISGSYITLDPTKDPTSDYHYEFIGLERPPVISQEEAGLKIKLSSTKASLLAPGTSVYYKGFNVGRVDSVDLSEDNLSVKANVFIKSPHHKLIKPTTKFWSASGVTFGAGAEGVEVSIESIEALLGGGIAFETEPSLLNRDDVVVPEDTEFTLFDNKKRAEEQETGRAFYFVTYFDGSIKGLKVGAPVTVQGMKIGSVKEVSLQFDEALINSRVSVLFEIYESRFRRISTQGENNRTASPRELENFTDKLLQKGLSAQLETGSLLTGSKEIALIFDKRNRHTSARKIDPLTQFTVVPSAPDSFAAITEGAAEFVQKINALPLEQVGDNVNQLLTSANQQVKQLPLAAIGNNLNAVLGTAKDKLDKADIDQLIKRLNSLIANIDKQIARLPLDKTLKNINGVLKESKGVVRAAKSTLQTAQKAVKRLSAAYSADAPLYYNANLSMEQLNTTLVSLQAILDLLERNPNSLIFGKGEAQPPAQSYWGSE
;
A
#
# COMPACT_ATOMS: atom_id res chain seq x y z
N MET A 1 -74.78 -40.54 43.41
CA MET A 1 -75.33 -41.18 42.20
C MET A 1 -74.59 -42.50 42.04
N THR A 2 -75.10 -43.52 42.72
CA THR A 2 -75.75 -44.73 42.14
C THR A 2 -74.69 -45.69 41.60
N ASP A 3 -74.17 -46.64 42.37
CA ASP A 3 -74.79 -47.78 43.10
C ASP A 3 -74.94 -49.04 42.22
N ASN A 4 -74.67 -50.19 42.88
CA ASN A 4 -74.97 -51.59 42.52
C ASN A 4 -74.09 -52.31 41.47
N ASN A 5 -73.71 -53.59 41.63
CA ASN A 5 -74.13 -54.60 42.61
C ASN A 5 -73.11 -55.77 42.71
N GLN A 6 -73.32 -56.56 43.75
CA GLN A 6 -72.42 -57.42 44.52
C GLN A 6 -72.55 -58.94 44.15
N PRO A 7 -72.12 -59.95 44.96
CA PRO A 7 -71.34 -61.13 44.52
C PRO A 7 -71.99 -62.49 44.92
N ALA A 8 -71.22 -63.59 44.88
CA ALA A 8 -71.34 -64.78 45.74
C ALA A 8 -70.26 -65.81 45.36
N ASP A 9 -69.97 -66.89 46.09
CA ASP A 9 -69.58 -67.15 47.49
C ASP A 9 -69.11 -68.65 47.49
N LEU A 10 -68.35 -69.01 48.52
CA LEU A 10 -67.68 -70.26 48.95
C LEU A 10 -68.52 -71.59 48.89
N PRO A 11 -68.03 -72.82 49.26
CA PRO A 11 -67.00 -73.13 50.28
C PRO A 11 -66.12 -74.41 50.14
N ASP A 12 -65.30 -74.59 51.20
CA ASP A 12 -64.41 -75.69 51.62
C ASP A 12 -65.06 -77.08 51.87
N ASP A 13 -64.23 -78.14 51.83
CA ASP A 13 -64.29 -79.32 52.74
C ASP A 13 -63.00 -80.19 52.58
N ILE A 14 -62.10 -80.28 53.57
CA ILE A 14 -61.95 -81.26 54.68
C ILE A 14 -61.59 -82.72 54.28
N ALA A 15 -60.29 -83.04 54.49
CA ALA A 15 -59.66 -84.18 55.19
C ALA A 15 -60.14 -85.64 55.07
N THR A 16 -59.16 -86.58 55.06
CA THR A 16 -58.91 -87.63 56.10
C THR A 16 -58.63 -89.06 55.55
N LEU A 17 -57.41 -89.58 55.83
CA LEU A 17 -56.97 -91.00 56.07
C LEU A 17 -57.24 -92.03 54.93
N GLU A 18 -56.56 -93.17 54.73
CA GLU A 18 -56.02 -94.16 55.66
C GLU A 18 -55.23 -95.26 54.91
N GLN A 19 -54.09 -95.67 55.48
CA GLN A 19 -53.47 -97.01 55.59
C GLN A 19 -53.10 -97.95 54.40
N VAL A 20 -51.88 -98.47 54.61
CA VAL A 20 -51.20 -99.69 54.12
C VAL A 20 -51.88 -100.96 54.68
N PRO A 21 -51.87 -102.13 53.99
CA PRO A 21 -50.94 -103.20 54.41
C PRO A 21 -50.33 -104.09 53.30
N GLN A 22 -49.39 -104.90 53.78
CA GLN A 22 -48.41 -105.79 53.15
C GLN A 22 -48.94 -107.13 52.59
N SER A 23 -48.07 -107.75 51.77
CA SER A 23 -47.65 -109.17 51.77
C SER A 23 -48.59 -110.25 51.22
N THR A 24 -48.08 -111.03 50.25
CA THR A 24 -47.83 -112.49 50.42
C THR A 24 -47.01 -113.09 49.26
N LYS A 25 -46.03 -113.94 49.60
CA LYS A 25 -45.28 -114.85 48.70
C LYS A 25 -46.17 -116.05 48.27
N PRO A 26 -45.83 -116.79 47.20
CA PRO A 26 -45.08 -118.06 47.36
C PRO A 26 -44.05 -118.33 46.23
N THR A 27 -42.85 -118.85 46.51
CA THR A 27 -42.39 -120.27 46.54
C THR A 27 -41.93 -120.86 45.20
N VAL A 28 -40.61 -121.04 45.16
CA VAL A 28 -39.67 -121.83 44.33
C VAL A 28 -40.20 -123.06 43.55
N LYS A 29 -39.71 -123.24 42.32
CA LYS A 29 -39.33 -124.54 41.74
C LYS A 29 -38.01 -124.44 40.96
N LYS A 30 -37.04 -125.31 41.32
CA LYS A 30 -35.78 -125.57 40.61
C LYS A 30 -36.00 -126.66 39.56
N SER A 31 -35.46 -126.47 38.35
CA SER A 31 -35.25 -127.53 37.35
C SER A 31 -33.88 -127.33 36.70
N ALA A 32 -33.13 -128.43 36.56
CA ALA A 32 -31.70 -128.46 36.28
C ALA A 32 -31.34 -128.38 34.78
N MET A 33 -30.20 -127.70 34.54
CA MET A 33 -29.18 -127.80 33.48
C MET A 33 -29.55 -128.18 32.03
N ARG A 34 -29.24 -127.27 31.10
CA ARG A 34 -28.51 -127.60 29.86
C ARG A 34 -27.41 -126.56 29.63
N LYS A 35 -26.14 -126.96 29.83
CA LYS A 35 -24.97 -126.14 29.52
C LYS A 35 -24.88 -125.96 28.00
N VAL A 36 -25.14 -124.74 27.53
CA VAL A 36 -24.70 -124.28 26.21
C VAL A 36 -23.67 -123.20 26.48
N LYS A 37 -22.41 -123.43 26.07
CA LYS A 37 -21.35 -122.43 26.13
C LYS A 37 -21.71 -121.29 25.18
N PRO A 38 -21.96 -120.05 25.64
CA PRO A 38 -21.99 -118.92 24.73
C PRO A 38 -20.54 -118.56 24.41
N LYS A 39 -20.20 -118.58 23.12
CA LYS A 39 -18.96 -118.05 22.58
C LYS A 39 -18.97 -116.54 22.84
N THR A 40 -18.25 -116.10 23.87
CA THR A 40 -18.02 -114.66 24.13
C THR A 40 -17.09 -114.12 23.05
N SER A 41 -17.66 -113.63 21.94
CA SER A 41 -16.94 -112.70 21.07
C SER A 41 -16.97 -111.34 21.76
N ARG A 42 -15.81 -110.91 22.26
CA ARG A 42 -15.59 -109.58 22.82
C ARG A 42 -15.47 -108.63 21.63
N GLU A 43 -16.60 -108.21 21.07
CA GLU A 43 -16.61 -107.06 20.17
C GLU A 43 -16.53 -105.79 21.02
N GLN A 44 -15.34 -105.19 21.02
CA GLN A 44 -15.15 -103.79 21.38
C GLN A 44 -15.81 -102.91 20.31
N GLY A 45 -17.15 -102.90 20.27
CA GLY A 45 -17.90 -101.95 19.48
C GLY A 45 -17.86 -100.59 20.17
N PHE A 46 -17.11 -99.65 19.60
CA PHE A 46 -17.13 -98.25 20.04
C PHE A 46 -18.58 -97.76 20.01
N ASN A 47 -19.12 -97.41 21.17
CA ASN A 47 -20.54 -97.18 21.34
C ASN A 47 -20.93 -95.87 20.61
N HIS A 48 -21.60 -96.00 19.45
CA HIS A 48 -21.96 -94.86 18.59
C HIS A 48 -22.89 -93.84 19.28
N ALA A 49 -23.44 -94.17 20.44
CA ALA A 49 -24.21 -93.25 21.29
C ALA A 49 -23.43 -92.01 21.75
N TRP A 50 -22.08 -92.04 21.74
CA TRP A 50 -21.24 -90.88 22.09
C TRP A 50 -21.09 -89.85 20.97
N TRP A 51 -21.47 -90.16 19.72
CA TRP A 51 -21.38 -89.18 18.63
C TRP A 51 -22.34 -88.02 18.81
N LEU A 52 -23.52 -88.25 19.41
CA LEU A 52 -24.53 -87.22 19.62
C LEU A 52 -24.07 -86.10 20.58
N PRO A 53 -23.56 -86.40 21.79
CA PRO A 53 -23.01 -85.36 22.67
C PRO A 53 -21.73 -84.71 22.12
N LEU A 54 -20.89 -85.44 21.37
CA LEU A 54 -19.66 -84.89 20.79
C LEU A 54 -19.98 -83.92 19.64
N LEU A 55 -20.98 -84.24 18.81
CA LEU A 55 -21.51 -83.36 17.77
C LEU A 55 -22.16 -82.11 18.39
N ALA A 56 -22.97 -82.29 19.44
CA ALA A 56 -23.57 -81.17 20.17
C ALA A 56 -22.49 -80.26 20.79
N LEU A 57 -21.42 -80.83 21.36
CA LEU A 57 -20.28 -80.08 21.89
C LEU A 57 -19.56 -79.31 20.78
N LEU A 58 -19.32 -79.92 19.61
CA LEU A 58 -18.71 -79.25 18.46
C LEU A 58 -19.55 -78.09 17.94
N ILE A 59 -20.86 -78.29 17.80
CA ILE A 59 -21.80 -77.24 17.37
C ILE A 59 -21.83 -76.11 18.40
N THR A 60 -21.92 -76.44 19.69
CA THR A 60 -21.93 -75.45 20.78
C THR A 60 -20.62 -74.67 20.82
N THR A 61 -19.49 -75.36 20.66
CA THR A 61 -18.16 -74.74 20.58
C THR A 61 -18.05 -73.84 19.34
N TYR A 62 -18.57 -74.27 18.19
CA TYR A 62 -18.61 -73.47 16.97
C TYR A 62 -19.42 -72.19 17.14
N PHE A 63 -20.61 -72.26 17.75
CA PHE A 63 -21.42 -71.08 18.04
C PHE A 63 -20.76 -70.14 19.05
N ILE A 64 -20.12 -70.66 20.10
CA ILE A 64 -19.40 -69.86 21.09
C ILE A 64 -18.21 -69.14 20.43
N VAL A 65 -17.40 -69.87 19.64
CA VAL A 65 -16.25 -69.31 18.94
C VAL A 65 -16.71 -68.29 17.90
N GLY A 66 -17.77 -68.56 17.14
CA GLY A 66 -18.33 -67.63 16.15
C GLY A 66 -18.86 -66.36 16.81
N HIS A 67 -19.59 -66.47 17.92
CA HIS A 67 -20.11 -65.32 18.68
C HIS A 67 -19.01 -64.47 19.31
N TYR A 68 -17.86 -65.06 19.65
CA TYR A 68 -16.71 -64.33 20.21
C TYR A 68 -15.75 -63.78 19.15
N THR A 69 -15.53 -64.49 18.05
CA THR A 69 -14.68 -63.99 16.93
C THR A 69 -15.38 -62.91 16.09
N SER A 70 -16.71 -62.78 16.18
CA SER A 70 -17.47 -61.68 15.57
C SER A 70 -17.51 -60.39 16.40
N LYS A 71 -17.07 -60.41 17.67
CA LYS A 71 -17.05 -59.20 18.51
C LYS A 71 -15.85 -58.34 18.11
N GLY A 72 -16.13 -57.10 17.71
CA GLY A 72 -15.08 -56.16 17.33
C GLY A 72 -14.29 -55.63 18.54
N THR A 73 -13.25 -54.85 18.25
CA THR A 73 -12.20 -54.47 19.20
C THR A 73 -12.68 -53.43 20.21
N LEU A 74 -12.32 -53.59 21.48
CA LEU A 74 -12.67 -52.62 22.53
C LEU A 74 -11.58 -51.56 22.64
N ILE A 75 -11.97 -50.29 22.61
CA ILE A 75 -11.08 -49.14 22.81
C ILE A 75 -11.54 -48.29 23.98
N THR A 76 -10.58 -47.58 24.58
CA THR A 76 -10.83 -46.60 25.64
C THR A 76 -10.43 -45.21 25.15
N ILE A 77 -11.35 -44.24 25.20
CA ILE A 77 -11.09 -42.86 24.80
C ILE A 77 -11.28 -41.96 26.02
N SER A 78 -10.26 -41.18 26.37
CA SER A 78 -10.28 -40.24 27.47
C SER A 78 -10.71 -38.85 27.01
N PHE A 79 -11.77 -38.29 27.58
CA PHE A 79 -12.22 -36.90 27.34
C PHE A 79 -12.24 -36.11 28.65
N LYS A 80 -12.23 -34.77 28.62
CA LYS A 80 -12.50 -33.97 29.84
C LYS A 80 -13.96 -33.99 30.25
N SER A 81 -14.88 -34.17 29.29
CA SER A 81 -16.32 -34.21 29.53
C SER A 81 -17.00 -35.26 28.64
N ALA A 82 -18.07 -35.88 29.17
CA ALA A 82 -18.95 -36.80 28.43
C ALA A 82 -20.20 -36.09 27.86
N GLU A 83 -20.21 -34.75 27.80
CA GLU A 83 -21.37 -33.96 27.37
C GLU A 83 -21.95 -34.46 26.03
N GLY A 84 -23.23 -34.81 26.03
CA GLY A 84 -23.97 -35.28 24.85
C GLY A 84 -23.67 -36.73 24.44
N LEU A 85 -22.84 -37.47 25.18
CA LEU A 85 -22.61 -38.89 24.96
C LEU A 85 -23.59 -39.73 25.80
N GLU A 86 -24.19 -40.73 25.17
CA GLU A 86 -25.12 -41.66 25.79
C GLU A 86 -24.64 -43.10 25.60
N VAL A 87 -24.60 -43.83 26.72
CA VAL A 87 -24.23 -45.25 26.76
C VAL A 87 -25.14 -46.07 25.84
N LYS A 88 -24.56 -46.96 25.02
CA LYS A 88 -25.22 -47.84 24.03
C LYS A 88 -25.92 -47.13 22.86
N LYS A 89 -26.04 -45.81 22.87
CA LYS A 89 -26.70 -45.03 21.80
C LYS A 89 -25.72 -44.24 20.96
N THR A 90 -24.69 -43.66 21.56
CA THR A 90 -23.69 -42.87 20.83
C THR A 90 -22.91 -43.77 19.88
N LYS A 91 -22.88 -43.36 18.62
CA LYS A 91 -22.18 -44.05 17.53
C LYS A 91 -20.79 -43.47 17.36
N ILE A 92 -19.84 -44.31 16.97
CA ILE A 92 -18.56 -43.87 16.42
C ILE A 92 -18.68 -43.92 14.90
N LYS A 93 -18.36 -42.80 14.25
CA LYS A 93 -18.46 -42.68 12.79
C LYS A 93 -17.12 -42.30 12.18
N TYR A 94 -16.91 -42.72 10.94
CA TYR A 94 -15.84 -42.22 10.09
C TYR A 94 -16.42 -42.04 8.68
N LYS A 95 -16.23 -40.86 8.08
CA LYS A 95 -16.83 -40.49 6.78
C LYS A 95 -18.35 -40.80 6.75
N ASP A 96 -19.05 -40.44 7.83
CA ASP A 96 -20.48 -40.71 8.09
C ASP A 96 -20.92 -42.19 8.14
N VAL A 97 -19.99 -43.14 8.02
CA VAL A 97 -20.24 -44.56 8.21
C VAL A 97 -20.08 -44.92 9.69
N VAL A 98 -21.04 -45.66 10.25
CA VAL A 98 -20.96 -46.16 11.63
C VAL A 98 -19.97 -47.31 11.67
N ILE A 99 -18.97 -47.18 12.53
CA ILE A 99 -17.86 -48.13 12.70
C ILE A 99 -17.66 -48.57 14.16
N GLY A 100 -18.56 -48.16 15.05
CA GLY A 100 -18.51 -48.54 16.45
C GLY A 100 -19.61 -47.89 17.28
N ARG A 101 -19.69 -48.26 18.57
CA ARG A 101 -20.64 -47.70 19.54
C ARG A 101 -20.03 -47.60 20.94
N VAL A 102 -20.47 -46.60 21.69
CA VAL A 102 -20.09 -46.43 23.11
C VAL A 102 -20.79 -47.48 23.97
N GLU A 103 -20.02 -48.20 24.78
CA GLU A 103 -20.53 -49.24 25.68
C GLU A 103 -20.64 -48.79 27.13
N ALA A 104 -19.70 -47.96 27.59
CA ALA A 104 -19.66 -47.46 28.96
C ALA A 104 -18.98 -46.09 29.02
N ILE A 105 -19.38 -45.28 29.99
CA ILE A 105 -18.76 -44.00 30.32
C ILE A 105 -18.51 -44.02 31.82
N GLU A 106 -17.26 -43.85 32.21
CA GLU A 106 -16.79 -43.92 33.58
C GLU A 106 -16.02 -42.64 33.92
N LEU A 107 -16.07 -42.18 35.16
CA LEU A 107 -15.19 -41.09 35.61
C LEU A 107 -13.76 -41.62 35.74
N LYS A 108 -12.77 -40.79 35.38
CA LYS A 108 -11.38 -41.10 35.71
C LYS A 108 -11.21 -41.11 37.22
N GLU A 109 -10.28 -41.93 37.72
CA GLU A 109 -9.92 -42.01 39.14
C GLU A 109 -9.46 -40.65 39.70
N THR A 110 -8.82 -39.84 38.86
CA THR A 110 -8.36 -38.47 39.13
C THR A 110 -9.48 -37.43 39.15
N LEU A 111 -10.72 -37.78 38.75
CA LEU A 111 -11.89 -36.89 38.63
C LEU A 111 -11.72 -35.69 37.68
N ASP A 112 -10.64 -35.65 36.89
CA ASP A 112 -10.31 -34.59 35.92
C ASP A 112 -10.89 -34.84 34.52
N GLY A 113 -11.64 -35.92 34.34
CA GLY A 113 -12.27 -36.29 33.08
C GLY A 113 -13.00 -37.63 33.11
N VAL A 114 -13.32 -38.15 31.93
CA VAL A 114 -14.09 -39.37 31.71
C VAL A 114 -13.32 -40.36 30.83
N LYS A 115 -13.48 -41.65 31.09
CA LYS A 115 -13.07 -42.77 30.23
C LYS A 115 -14.30 -43.30 29.51
N VAL A 116 -14.30 -43.21 28.19
CA VAL A 116 -15.35 -43.73 27.33
C VAL A 116 -14.87 -45.05 26.74
N ARG A 117 -15.50 -46.17 27.13
CA ARG A 117 -15.22 -47.47 26.53
C ARG A 117 -16.15 -47.66 25.34
N ALA A 118 -15.58 -47.94 24.18
CA ALA A 118 -16.33 -48.14 22.95
C ALA A 118 -15.92 -49.42 22.24
N ARG A 119 -16.89 -50.04 21.58
CA ARG A 119 -16.70 -51.22 20.74
C ARG A 119 -16.61 -50.77 19.29
N MET A 120 -15.48 -51.02 18.66
CA MET A 120 -15.24 -50.78 17.24
C MET A 120 -15.62 -52.02 16.45
N ASP A 121 -16.03 -51.85 15.19
CA ASP A 121 -16.29 -52.96 14.28
C ASP A 121 -14.96 -53.55 13.80
N ARG A 122 -14.93 -54.87 13.55
CA ARG A 122 -13.69 -55.58 13.16
C ARG A 122 -13.04 -55.01 11.89
N SER A 123 -13.83 -54.50 10.95
CA SER A 123 -13.34 -53.87 9.71
C SER A 123 -12.69 -52.50 9.93
N SER A 124 -12.81 -51.92 11.12
CA SER A 124 -12.26 -50.60 11.46
C SER A 124 -10.96 -50.66 12.26
N GLU A 125 -10.47 -51.86 12.57
CA GLU A 125 -9.26 -52.07 13.38
C GLU A 125 -8.02 -51.42 12.74
N GLU A 126 -7.91 -51.41 11.42
CA GLU A 126 -6.83 -50.75 10.68
C GLU A 126 -6.76 -49.23 10.91
N LEU A 127 -7.85 -48.62 11.36
CA LEU A 127 -7.94 -47.20 11.69
C LEU A 127 -7.46 -46.91 13.12
N LEU A 128 -7.22 -47.93 13.95
CA LEU A 128 -6.88 -47.79 15.37
C LEU A 128 -5.36 -47.83 15.58
N ARG A 129 -4.70 -46.74 15.21
CA ARG A 129 -3.24 -46.59 15.32
C ARG A 129 -2.85 -45.47 16.28
N LYS A 130 -1.62 -45.49 16.78
CA LYS A 130 -1.13 -44.56 17.83
C LYS A 130 -1.48 -43.09 17.61
N ASP A 131 -1.41 -42.58 16.38
CA ASP A 131 -1.64 -41.16 16.05
C ASP A 131 -3.07 -40.86 15.56
N THR A 132 -4.00 -41.80 15.76
CA THR A 132 -5.41 -41.63 15.43
C THR A 132 -6.07 -40.66 16.40
N ARG A 133 -6.72 -39.63 15.87
CA ARG A 133 -7.31 -38.57 16.68
C ARG A 133 -8.82 -38.78 16.78
N PHE A 134 -9.36 -38.75 17.98
CA PHE A 134 -10.80 -38.87 18.24
C PHE A 134 -11.37 -37.55 18.75
N TRP A 135 -12.60 -37.21 18.41
CA TRP A 135 -13.30 -36.07 19.03
C TRP A 135 -14.81 -36.25 19.02
N ILE A 136 -15.49 -35.50 19.88
CA ILE A 136 -16.95 -35.47 19.96
C ILE A 136 -17.47 -34.42 18.98
N VAL A 137 -18.35 -34.83 18.07
CA VAL A 137 -19.11 -33.93 17.19
C VAL A 137 -20.42 -33.57 17.87
N LYS A 138 -20.56 -32.28 18.19
CA LYS A 138 -21.75 -31.67 18.79
C LYS A 138 -22.30 -30.58 17.87
N PRO A 139 -23.60 -30.21 17.96
CA PRO A 139 -24.14 -29.14 17.13
C PRO A 139 -23.45 -27.83 17.51
N ARG A 140 -22.91 -27.12 16.52
CA ARG A 140 -22.24 -25.83 16.73
C ARG A 140 -22.87 -24.79 15.82
N LEU A 141 -23.32 -23.71 16.43
CA LEU A 141 -23.70 -22.48 15.75
C LEU A 141 -22.51 -21.52 15.84
N SER A 142 -21.83 -21.25 14.73
CA SER A 142 -20.89 -20.13 14.64
C SER A 142 -21.50 -19.03 13.78
N ALA A 143 -20.98 -17.81 13.90
CA ALA A 143 -21.43 -16.67 13.10
C ALA A 143 -21.23 -16.85 11.59
N THR A 144 -20.37 -17.80 11.17
CA THR A 144 -19.94 -18.00 9.79
C THR A 144 -20.27 -19.38 9.22
N GLN A 145 -20.47 -20.40 10.07
CA GLN A 145 -20.69 -21.76 9.63
C GLN A 145 -21.59 -22.52 10.59
N ILE A 146 -22.67 -23.09 10.05
CA ILE A 146 -23.53 -24.01 10.79
C ILE A 146 -22.99 -25.42 10.54
N THR A 147 -22.51 -26.07 11.60
CA THR A 147 -21.97 -27.45 11.51
C THR A 147 -22.71 -28.38 12.45
N GLY A 148 -22.80 -29.66 12.06
CA GLY A 148 -23.43 -30.68 12.89
C GLY A 148 -24.96 -30.60 12.95
N LEU A 149 -25.66 -30.05 11.94
CA LEU A 149 -27.13 -30.04 11.91
C LEU A 149 -27.74 -31.45 12.08
N ASN A 150 -27.09 -32.48 11.54
CA ASN A 150 -27.50 -33.87 11.72
C ASN A 150 -27.54 -34.31 13.21
N THR A 151 -26.77 -33.66 14.08
CA THR A 151 -26.71 -33.98 15.52
C THR A 151 -27.89 -33.43 16.32
N ILE A 152 -28.63 -32.44 15.77
CA ILE A 152 -29.85 -31.94 16.40
C ILE A 152 -30.90 -33.07 16.49
N ILE A 153 -30.94 -33.94 15.48
CA ILE A 153 -31.90 -35.05 15.39
C ILE A 153 -31.29 -36.37 15.87
N SER A 154 -30.02 -36.63 15.49
CA SER A 154 -29.37 -37.94 15.73
C SER A 154 -28.60 -38.02 17.06
N GLY A 155 -28.47 -36.91 17.78
CA GLY A 155 -27.59 -36.78 18.95
C GLY A 155 -26.12 -36.60 18.58
N SER A 156 -25.29 -36.29 19.58
CA SER A 156 -23.83 -36.20 19.42
C SER A 156 -23.22 -37.56 19.12
N TYR A 157 -22.13 -37.57 18.35
CA TYR A 157 -21.40 -38.78 17.99
C TYR A 157 -19.90 -38.57 18.12
N ILE A 158 -19.15 -39.65 18.22
CA ILE A 158 -17.68 -39.60 18.21
C ILE A 158 -17.23 -39.86 16.77
N THR A 159 -16.23 -39.12 16.31
CA THR A 159 -15.57 -39.38 15.03
C THR A 159 -14.07 -39.53 15.23
N LEU A 160 -13.39 -40.04 14.21
CA LEU A 160 -11.95 -40.18 14.20
C LEU A 160 -11.30 -39.66 12.92
N ASP A 161 -10.01 -39.37 13.00
CA ASP A 161 -9.11 -39.03 11.89
C ASP A 161 -7.89 -39.95 11.99
N PRO A 162 -7.77 -40.95 11.09
CA PRO A 162 -6.71 -41.94 11.15
C PRO A 162 -5.36 -41.34 10.74
N THR A 163 -4.28 -41.95 11.22
CA THR A 163 -2.92 -41.55 10.82
C THR A 163 -2.64 -41.85 9.36
N LYS A 164 -1.81 -41.01 8.73
CA LYS A 164 -1.28 -41.25 7.37
C LYS A 164 -0.24 -42.35 7.33
N ASP A 165 0.37 -42.72 8.46
CA ASP A 165 1.41 -43.72 8.54
C ASP A 165 0.80 -45.13 8.69
N PRO A 166 0.79 -45.96 7.62
CA PRO A 166 0.24 -47.32 7.70
C PRO A 166 1.11 -48.27 8.53
N THR A 167 2.33 -47.86 8.91
CA THR A 167 3.26 -48.65 9.73
C THR A 167 3.13 -48.36 11.22
N SER A 168 2.41 -47.29 11.61
CA SER A 168 2.17 -46.94 13.00
C SER A 168 1.45 -48.07 13.75
N ASP A 169 1.94 -48.41 14.94
CA ASP A 169 1.44 -49.53 15.74
C ASP A 169 -0.04 -49.39 16.08
N TYR A 170 -0.72 -50.54 16.17
CA TYR A 170 -2.08 -50.62 16.69
C TYR A 170 -2.13 -50.07 18.12
N HIS A 171 -3.17 -49.29 18.40
CA HIS A 171 -3.36 -48.65 19.69
C HIS A 171 -4.83 -48.70 20.10
N TYR A 172 -5.10 -48.86 21.38
CA TYR A 172 -6.47 -49.07 21.91
C TYR A 172 -6.84 -48.09 23.02
N GLU A 173 -5.92 -47.22 23.42
CA GLU A 173 -6.16 -46.16 24.39
C GLU A 173 -5.93 -44.81 23.72
N PHE A 174 -6.91 -43.92 23.75
CA PHE A 174 -6.84 -42.67 23.01
C PHE A 174 -7.15 -41.49 23.92
N ILE A 175 -6.55 -40.35 23.60
CA ILE A 175 -6.93 -39.06 24.17
C ILE A 175 -7.83 -38.36 23.16
N GLY A 176 -9.05 -38.07 23.59
CA GLY A 176 -10.03 -37.36 22.81
C GLY A 176 -9.74 -35.85 22.76
N LEU A 177 -9.79 -35.28 21.57
CA LEU A 177 -9.67 -33.85 21.34
C LEU A 177 -10.98 -33.13 21.72
N GLU A 178 -10.84 -31.98 22.37
CA GLU A 178 -11.96 -31.11 22.78
C GLU A 178 -12.63 -30.39 21.58
N ARG A 179 -11.86 -30.19 20.52
CA ARG A 179 -12.30 -29.50 19.32
C ARG A 179 -11.95 -30.35 18.09
N PRO A 180 -12.82 -30.35 17.06
CA PRO A 180 -12.46 -30.96 15.79
C PRO A 180 -11.14 -30.36 15.31
N PRO A 181 -10.19 -31.17 14.82
CA PRO A 181 -9.01 -30.63 14.18
C PRO A 181 -9.45 -29.81 12.96
N VAL A 182 -8.83 -28.64 12.76
CA VAL A 182 -9.19 -27.77 11.63
C VAL A 182 -8.81 -28.45 10.32
N ILE A 183 -7.71 -29.22 10.31
CA ILE A 183 -7.20 -29.95 9.14
C ILE A 183 -7.18 -31.45 9.44
N SER A 184 -7.76 -32.25 8.54
CA SER A 184 -7.64 -33.70 8.60
C SER A 184 -6.22 -34.11 8.23
N GLN A 185 -5.68 -35.14 8.89
CA GLN A 185 -4.37 -35.67 8.57
C GLN A 185 -4.30 -36.15 7.11
N GLU A 186 -5.41 -36.52 6.47
CA GLU A 186 -5.47 -36.93 5.07
C GLU A 186 -5.28 -35.77 4.08
N GLU A 187 -5.65 -34.54 4.46
CA GLU A 187 -5.66 -33.39 3.54
C GLU A 187 -4.23 -33.03 3.12
N ALA A 188 -3.95 -33.05 1.82
CA ALA A 188 -2.65 -32.68 1.27
C ALA A 188 -2.59 -31.17 1.04
N GLY A 189 -1.46 -30.54 1.37
CA GLY A 189 -1.28 -29.09 1.25
C GLY A 189 0.04 -28.63 1.86
N LEU A 190 0.21 -27.31 1.94
CA LEU A 190 1.38 -26.65 2.52
C LEU A 190 0.98 -25.95 3.82
N LYS A 191 1.78 -26.15 4.87
CA LYS A 191 1.70 -25.39 6.11
C LYS A 191 2.69 -24.24 6.07
N ILE A 192 2.19 -23.03 6.35
CA ILE A 192 3.00 -21.80 6.47
C ILE A 192 2.66 -21.10 7.77
N LYS A 193 3.49 -20.16 8.18
CA LYS A 193 3.25 -19.31 9.35
C LYS A 193 2.99 -17.88 8.89
N LEU A 194 1.95 -17.25 9.42
CA LEU A 194 1.70 -15.82 9.21
C LEU A 194 1.95 -15.07 10.51
N SER A 195 2.75 -14.01 10.45
CA SER A 195 3.05 -13.15 11.59
C SER A 195 2.35 -11.80 11.44
N SER A 196 1.70 -11.34 12.51
CA SER A 196 1.05 -10.03 12.58
C SER A 196 1.26 -9.40 13.95
N THR A 197 1.26 -8.06 14.02
CA THR A 197 1.23 -7.34 15.30
C THR A 197 -0.18 -7.25 15.91
N LYS A 198 -1.22 -7.70 15.18
CA LYS A 198 -2.62 -7.60 15.60
C LYS A 198 -3.30 -8.97 15.64
N ALA A 199 -3.78 -9.36 16.81
CA ALA A 199 -4.52 -10.61 17.02
C ALA A 199 -5.91 -10.62 16.35
N SER A 200 -6.57 -9.46 16.25
CA SER A 200 -7.96 -9.33 15.79
C SER A 200 -8.20 -9.76 14.34
N LEU A 201 -7.12 -9.96 13.57
CA LEU A 201 -7.15 -10.35 12.16
C LEU A 201 -7.06 -11.87 11.96
N LEU A 202 -6.79 -12.64 13.03
CA LEU A 202 -6.39 -14.04 12.98
C LEU A 202 -7.21 -14.87 13.97
N ALA A 203 -8.27 -15.53 13.50
CA ALA A 203 -9.00 -16.52 14.27
C ALA A 203 -8.82 -17.93 13.66
N PRO A 204 -8.73 -19.00 14.48
CA PRO A 204 -8.76 -20.37 13.97
C PRO A 204 -9.99 -20.62 13.09
N GLY A 205 -9.77 -21.22 11.92
CA GLY A 205 -10.81 -21.45 10.91
C GLY A 205 -11.02 -20.28 9.92
N THR A 206 -10.38 -19.13 10.09
CA THR A 206 -10.43 -18.02 9.12
C THR A 206 -9.99 -18.52 7.75
N SER A 207 -10.76 -18.20 6.71
CA SER A 207 -10.49 -18.67 5.34
C SER A 207 -9.37 -17.86 4.67
N VAL A 208 -8.59 -18.55 3.84
CA VAL A 208 -7.53 -17.96 3.02
C VAL A 208 -7.94 -17.98 1.56
N TYR A 209 -7.86 -16.81 0.92
CA TYR A 209 -8.35 -16.57 -0.42
C TYR A 209 -7.23 -16.25 -1.41
N TYR A 210 -7.38 -16.75 -2.63
CA TYR A 210 -6.61 -16.33 -3.79
C TYR A 210 -7.57 -15.90 -4.88
N LYS A 211 -7.53 -14.63 -5.30
CA LYS A 211 -8.46 -14.06 -6.30
C LYS A 211 -9.94 -14.37 -5.99
N GLY A 212 -10.32 -14.30 -4.72
CA GLY A 212 -11.67 -14.59 -4.24
C GLY A 212 -12.00 -16.09 -4.01
N PHE A 213 -11.15 -17.02 -4.45
CA PHE A 213 -11.38 -18.45 -4.21
C PHE A 213 -10.80 -18.88 -2.85
N ASN A 214 -11.58 -19.59 -2.05
CA ASN A 214 -11.10 -20.20 -0.81
C ASN A 214 -10.13 -21.34 -1.13
N VAL A 215 -8.87 -21.16 -0.75
CA VAL A 215 -7.78 -22.12 -1.01
C VAL A 215 -7.16 -22.68 0.26
N GLY A 216 -7.61 -22.25 1.43
CA GLY A 216 -6.94 -22.58 2.69
C GLY A 216 -7.63 -22.02 3.92
N ARG A 217 -7.02 -22.23 5.07
CA ARG A 217 -7.56 -21.81 6.36
C ARG A 217 -6.48 -21.69 7.43
N VAL A 218 -6.75 -20.85 8.43
CA VAL A 218 -5.96 -20.76 9.66
C VAL A 218 -6.23 -21.98 10.53
N ASP A 219 -5.19 -22.69 10.95
CA ASP A 219 -5.22 -23.88 11.82
C ASP A 219 -5.24 -23.47 13.30
N SER A 220 -4.17 -22.80 13.73
CA SER A 220 -4.02 -22.28 15.09
C SER A 220 -3.48 -20.86 15.07
N VAL A 221 -3.62 -20.19 16.21
CA VAL A 221 -3.11 -18.84 16.44
C VAL A 221 -2.46 -18.83 17.81
N ASP A 222 -1.18 -18.50 17.83
CA ASP A 222 -0.31 -18.56 19.00
C ASP A 222 0.36 -17.20 19.18
N LEU A 223 0.58 -16.78 20.41
CA LEU A 223 1.38 -15.58 20.70
C LEU A 223 2.87 -15.94 20.54
N SER A 224 3.66 -15.07 19.91
CA SER A 224 5.11 -15.29 19.80
C SER A 224 5.77 -15.29 21.18
N GLU A 225 6.92 -15.97 21.30
CA GLU A 225 7.65 -16.11 22.57
C GLU A 225 8.07 -14.76 23.18
N ASP A 226 8.32 -13.75 22.34
CA ASP A 226 8.64 -12.38 22.75
C ASP A 226 7.39 -11.55 23.15
N ASN A 227 6.18 -12.10 22.99
CA ASN A 227 4.89 -11.46 23.19
C ASN A 227 4.66 -10.19 22.35
N LEU A 228 5.44 -9.96 21.29
CA LEU A 228 5.34 -8.78 20.43
C LEU A 228 4.48 -9.01 19.18
N SER A 229 4.25 -10.27 18.81
CA SER A 229 3.53 -10.65 17.59
C SER A 229 2.62 -11.85 17.81
N VAL A 230 1.68 -12.02 16.90
CA VAL A 230 0.78 -13.17 16.84
C VAL A 230 1.16 -13.98 15.62
N LYS A 231 1.41 -15.27 15.83
CA LYS A 231 1.74 -16.24 14.78
C LYS A 231 0.55 -17.14 14.52
N ALA A 232 0.04 -17.11 13.30
CA ALA A 232 -0.98 -18.03 12.83
C ALA A 232 -0.35 -19.15 12.00
N ASN A 233 -0.64 -20.40 12.37
CA ASN A 233 -0.35 -21.54 11.52
C ASN A 233 -1.45 -21.62 10.46
N VAL A 234 -1.07 -21.61 9.19
CA VAL A 234 -1.99 -21.54 8.06
C VAL A 234 -1.75 -22.69 7.11
N PHE A 235 -2.83 -23.30 6.65
CA PHE A 235 -2.79 -24.42 5.72
C PHE A 235 -3.41 -24.03 4.38
N ILE A 236 -2.62 -24.21 3.32
CA ILE A 236 -3.02 -23.99 1.93
C ILE A 236 -3.20 -25.34 1.25
N LYS A 237 -4.40 -25.60 0.74
CA LYS A 237 -4.76 -26.91 0.18
C LYS A 237 -4.02 -27.21 -1.12
N SER A 238 -3.79 -28.48 -1.41
CA SER A 238 -3.42 -28.93 -2.75
C SER A 238 -4.60 -28.81 -3.73
N PRO A 239 -4.41 -28.37 -4.98
CA PRO A 239 -3.13 -28.02 -5.64
C PRO A 239 -2.68 -26.55 -5.44
N HIS A 240 -3.45 -25.74 -4.72
CA HIS A 240 -3.23 -24.30 -4.56
C HIS A 240 -1.95 -23.94 -3.79
N HIS A 241 -1.36 -24.86 -3.04
CA HIS A 241 -0.07 -24.65 -2.38
C HIS A 241 1.04 -24.17 -3.35
N LYS A 242 0.97 -24.55 -4.63
CA LYS A 242 1.92 -24.12 -5.67
C LYS A 242 1.88 -22.63 -5.97
N LEU A 243 0.80 -21.94 -5.59
CA LEU A 243 0.66 -20.49 -5.74
C LEU A 243 1.52 -19.72 -4.74
N ILE A 244 1.93 -20.36 -3.64
CA ILE A 244 2.78 -19.75 -2.63
C ILE A 244 4.23 -19.80 -3.08
N LYS A 245 4.81 -18.62 -3.26
CA LYS A 245 6.23 -18.37 -3.58
C LYS A 245 6.87 -17.49 -2.49
N PRO A 246 8.22 -17.39 -2.41
CA PRO A 246 8.90 -16.59 -1.39
C PRO A 246 8.50 -15.11 -1.34
N THR A 247 8.03 -14.53 -2.45
CA THR A 247 7.58 -13.12 -2.51
C THR A 247 6.06 -12.96 -2.39
N THR A 248 5.35 -14.02 -1.99
CA THR A 248 3.89 -13.96 -1.76
C THR A 248 3.59 -12.98 -0.65
N LYS A 249 2.63 -12.10 -0.90
CA LYS A 249 2.19 -11.09 0.06
C LYS A 249 0.81 -11.45 0.58
N PHE A 250 0.65 -11.50 1.90
CA PHE A 250 -0.61 -11.82 2.56
C PHE A 250 -1.17 -10.57 3.23
N TRP A 251 -2.47 -10.33 3.12
CA TRP A 251 -3.14 -9.24 3.82
C TRP A 251 -4.48 -9.67 4.40
N SER A 252 -4.95 -8.92 5.38
CA SER A 252 -6.32 -9.08 5.88
C SER A 252 -7.29 -8.58 4.82
N ALA A 253 -8.19 -9.47 4.39
CA ALA A 253 -9.31 -9.19 3.51
C ALA A 253 -10.58 -8.82 4.29
N SER A 254 -10.45 -8.58 5.59
CA SER A 254 -11.56 -8.25 6.48
C SER A 254 -11.89 -6.77 6.41
N GLY A 255 -13.11 -6.44 5.98
CA GLY A 255 -13.65 -5.08 6.01
C GLY A 255 -13.59 -4.34 4.66
N VAL A 256 -14.11 -3.11 4.68
CA VAL A 256 -14.11 -2.21 3.51
C VAL A 256 -12.93 -1.25 3.65
N THR A 257 -12.06 -1.22 2.65
CA THR A 257 -10.97 -0.25 2.62
C THR A 257 -11.36 0.96 1.78
N PHE A 258 -11.26 2.15 2.39
CA PHE A 258 -11.48 3.43 1.73
C PHE A 258 -10.13 4.09 1.49
N GLY A 259 -9.77 4.27 0.23
CA GLY A 259 -8.63 5.07 -0.21
C GLY A 259 -9.09 6.44 -0.68
N ALA A 260 -8.40 7.50 -0.27
CA ALA A 260 -8.54 8.82 -0.87
C ALA A 260 -7.15 9.28 -1.33
N GLY A 261 -7.03 9.64 -2.60
CA GLY A 261 -5.78 10.08 -3.23
C GLY A 261 -6.03 11.19 -4.24
N ALA A 262 -4.96 11.61 -4.94
CA ALA A 262 -5.06 12.58 -6.02
C ALA A 262 -5.94 12.08 -7.19
N GLU A 263 -6.00 10.76 -7.38
CA GLU A 263 -6.81 10.05 -8.37
C GLU A 263 -8.31 9.97 -7.99
N GLY A 264 -8.70 10.38 -6.78
CA GLY A 264 -10.07 10.31 -6.27
C GLY A 264 -10.26 9.36 -5.08
N VAL A 265 -11.49 8.86 -4.92
CA VAL A 265 -11.88 7.93 -3.85
C VAL A 265 -11.97 6.52 -4.42
N GLU A 266 -11.20 5.60 -3.83
CA GLU A 266 -11.21 4.18 -4.17
C GLU A 266 -11.84 3.39 -3.03
N VAL A 267 -12.74 2.46 -3.35
CA VAL A 267 -13.37 1.56 -2.39
C VAL A 267 -13.09 0.14 -2.82
N SER A 268 -12.32 -0.59 -2.01
CA SER A 268 -11.90 -1.96 -2.32
C SER A 268 -12.53 -2.94 -1.35
N ILE A 269 -13.21 -3.94 -1.92
CA ILE A 269 -13.90 -5.03 -1.23
C ILE A 269 -13.37 -6.34 -1.81
N GLU A 270 -12.68 -7.13 -0.99
CA GLU A 270 -12.03 -8.37 -1.43
C GLU A 270 -13.02 -9.53 -1.60
N SER A 271 -13.92 -9.71 -0.63
CA SER A 271 -14.95 -10.75 -0.66
C SER A 271 -16.10 -10.42 0.30
N ILE A 272 -17.35 -10.63 -0.15
CA ILE A 272 -18.55 -10.44 0.68
C ILE A 272 -18.56 -11.42 1.85
N GLU A 273 -18.07 -12.66 1.66
CA GLU A 273 -17.95 -13.64 2.75
C GLU A 273 -16.91 -13.21 3.80
N ALA A 274 -15.81 -12.58 3.36
CA ALA A 274 -14.78 -12.04 4.24
C ALA A 274 -15.27 -10.82 5.05
N LEU A 275 -16.32 -10.11 4.62
CA LEU A 275 -16.94 -9.04 5.41
C LEU A 275 -17.67 -9.57 6.66
N LEU A 276 -18.22 -10.79 6.58
CA LEU A 276 -19.00 -11.39 7.67
C LEU A 276 -18.12 -12.20 8.63
N GLY A 277 -17.15 -12.93 8.08
CA GLY A 277 -16.34 -13.89 8.82
C GLY A 277 -14.88 -13.53 9.01
N GLY A 278 -14.43 -12.43 8.42
CA GLY A 278 -13.03 -12.14 8.22
C GLY A 278 -12.40 -13.03 7.15
N GLY A 279 -11.23 -12.62 6.65
CA GLY A 279 -10.50 -13.38 5.65
C GLY A 279 -9.05 -12.94 5.52
N ILE A 280 -8.24 -13.83 4.97
CA ILE A 280 -6.86 -13.54 4.58
C ILE A 280 -6.81 -13.70 3.08
N ALA A 281 -6.32 -12.70 2.35
CA ALA A 281 -6.05 -12.83 0.92
C ALA A 281 -4.55 -12.81 0.69
N PHE A 282 -4.13 -13.37 -0.44
CA PHE A 282 -2.76 -13.25 -0.89
C PHE A 282 -2.65 -13.11 -2.38
N GLU A 283 -1.50 -12.58 -2.80
CA GLU A 283 -1.12 -12.49 -4.19
C GLU A 283 0.38 -12.73 -4.33
N THR A 284 0.72 -13.31 -5.48
CA THR A 284 2.08 -13.72 -5.82
C THR A 284 2.42 -13.07 -7.15
N GLU A 285 3.67 -12.62 -7.27
CA GLU A 285 4.14 -11.97 -8.49
C GLU A 285 3.93 -12.90 -9.70
N PRO A 286 3.27 -12.44 -10.79
CA PRO A 286 2.96 -13.28 -11.94
C PRO A 286 4.17 -13.96 -12.59
N SER A 287 5.34 -13.32 -12.53
CA SER A 287 6.61 -13.83 -13.05
C SER A 287 7.08 -15.12 -12.37
N LEU A 288 6.66 -15.37 -11.13
CA LEU A 288 7.05 -16.53 -10.33
C LEU A 288 6.01 -17.67 -10.35
N LEU A 289 4.78 -17.41 -10.81
CA LEU A 289 3.72 -18.43 -10.82
C LEU A 289 4.04 -19.62 -11.76
N ASN A 290 4.80 -19.38 -12.83
CA ASN A 290 5.20 -20.41 -13.79
C ASN A 290 6.53 -21.10 -13.45
N ARG A 291 7.12 -20.78 -12.30
CA ARG A 291 8.41 -21.33 -11.87
C ARG A 291 8.21 -22.47 -10.87
N ASP A 292 8.17 -23.69 -11.37
CA ASP A 292 8.04 -24.90 -10.54
C ASP A 292 9.31 -25.20 -9.72
N ASP A 293 10.46 -24.62 -10.09
CA ASP A 293 11.72 -24.73 -9.35
C ASP A 293 11.73 -23.93 -8.04
N VAL A 294 10.81 -22.98 -7.90
CA VAL A 294 10.70 -22.13 -6.70
C VAL A 294 9.60 -22.69 -5.80
N VAL A 295 10.00 -23.53 -4.85
CA VAL A 295 9.11 -24.14 -3.85
C VAL A 295 9.35 -23.49 -2.48
N VAL A 296 8.26 -23.25 -1.75
CA VAL A 296 8.31 -22.75 -0.38
C VAL A 296 8.34 -23.94 0.59
N PRO A 297 9.35 -24.05 1.47
CA PRO A 297 9.38 -25.07 2.51
C PRO A 297 8.20 -24.96 3.48
N GLU A 298 7.83 -26.08 4.12
CA GLU A 298 6.87 -26.04 5.22
C GLU A 298 7.36 -25.12 6.35
N ASP A 299 6.39 -24.55 7.07
CA ASP A 299 6.61 -23.64 8.20
C ASP A 299 7.34 -22.33 7.86
N THR A 300 7.49 -22.00 6.57
CA THR A 300 8.00 -20.69 6.15
C THR A 300 7.10 -19.57 6.70
N GLU A 301 7.73 -18.55 7.29
CA GLU A 301 7.05 -17.42 7.91
C GLU A 301 6.86 -16.26 6.92
N PHE A 302 5.63 -15.75 6.82
CA PHE A 302 5.26 -14.58 6.02
C PHE A 302 4.63 -13.52 6.92
N THR A 303 4.69 -12.25 6.49
CA THR A 303 4.01 -11.16 7.18
C THR A 303 2.56 -11.04 6.70
N LEU A 304 1.63 -10.90 7.64
CA LEU A 304 0.24 -10.54 7.36
C LEU A 304 0.06 -9.03 7.46
N PHE A 305 -0.21 -8.39 6.33
CA PHE A 305 -0.46 -6.96 6.24
C PHE A 305 -1.89 -6.59 6.61
N ASP A 306 -2.08 -5.34 7.06
CA ASP A 306 -3.40 -4.80 7.41
C ASP A 306 -4.36 -4.80 6.21
N ASN A 307 -3.87 -4.56 5.00
CA ASN A 307 -4.65 -4.49 3.76
C ASN A 307 -3.75 -4.63 2.52
N LYS A 308 -4.38 -4.78 1.34
CA LYS A 308 -3.70 -4.92 0.05
C LYS A 308 -2.74 -3.77 -0.24
N LYS A 309 -3.18 -2.53 -0.03
CA LYS A 309 -2.36 -1.33 -0.28
C LYS A 309 -1.05 -1.36 0.52
N ARG A 310 -1.11 -1.63 1.83
CA ARG A 310 0.07 -1.81 2.69
C ARG A 310 0.97 -2.94 2.21
N ALA A 311 0.38 -4.05 1.76
CA ALA A 311 1.12 -5.18 1.21
C ALA A 311 1.89 -4.77 -0.06
N GLU A 312 1.24 -4.07 -0.98
CA GLU A 312 1.84 -3.58 -2.23
C GLU A 312 2.91 -2.52 -1.97
N GLU A 313 2.65 -1.58 -1.07
CA GLU A 313 3.57 -0.53 -0.63
C GLU A 313 4.81 -1.07 0.08
N GLN A 314 4.79 -2.30 0.59
CA GLN A 314 5.99 -2.94 1.12
C GLN A 314 6.96 -3.22 -0.02
N GLU A 315 7.90 -2.30 -0.20
CA GLU A 315 8.93 -2.39 -1.21
C GLU A 315 9.90 -3.51 -0.86
N THR A 316 10.07 -4.45 -1.79
CA THR A 316 10.97 -5.59 -1.64
C THR A 316 12.40 -5.18 -2.00
N GLY A 317 13.38 -5.55 -1.18
CA GLY A 317 14.80 -5.36 -1.47
C GLY A 317 15.56 -4.66 -0.33
N ARG A 318 16.85 -4.45 -0.54
CA ARG A 318 17.69 -3.75 0.43
C ARG A 318 17.34 -2.25 0.43
N ALA A 319 17.09 -1.71 1.62
CA ALA A 319 16.89 -0.28 1.83
C ALA A 319 18.22 0.41 2.14
N PHE A 320 18.42 1.60 1.59
CA PHE A 320 19.57 2.47 1.84
C PHE A 320 19.11 3.72 2.55
N TYR A 321 19.80 4.07 3.63
CA TYR A 321 19.42 5.17 4.51
C TYR A 321 20.26 6.40 4.25
N PHE A 322 19.60 7.54 4.23
CA PHE A 322 20.20 8.85 4.00
C PHE A 322 19.63 9.85 4.99
N VAL A 323 20.44 10.84 5.34
CA VAL A 323 20.01 11.96 6.19
C VAL A 323 20.07 13.24 5.37
N THR A 324 19.10 14.11 5.57
CA THR A 324 19.16 15.48 5.07
C THR A 324 18.75 16.46 6.16
N TYR A 325 19.25 17.69 6.08
CA TYR A 325 18.95 18.75 7.04
C TYR A 325 18.24 19.88 6.31
N PHE A 326 17.06 20.24 6.79
CA PHE A 326 16.32 21.39 6.28
C PHE A 326 16.43 22.54 7.27
N ASP A 327 16.81 23.71 6.75
CA ASP A 327 16.89 24.97 7.51
C ASP A 327 15.53 25.73 7.53
N GLY A 328 14.49 25.17 6.90
CA GLY A 328 13.16 25.79 6.74
C GLY A 328 12.01 24.96 7.35
N SER A 329 10.79 25.47 7.20
CA SER A 329 9.60 24.77 7.72
C SER A 329 9.35 23.45 6.99
N ILE A 330 9.37 22.36 7.75
CA ILE A 330 8.99 21.02 7.30
C ILE A 330 7.49 20.73 7.48
N LYS A 331 6.66 21.77 7.74
CA LYS A 331 5.22 21.59 7.97
C LYS A 331 4.59 20.82 6.81
N GLY A 332 3.89 19.73 7.14
CA GLY A 332 3.28 18.83 6.17
C GLY A 332 4.12 17.59 5.84
N LEU A 333 5.40 17.54 6.22
CA LEU A 333 6.22 16.33 6.12
C LEU A 333 5.93 15.41 7.31
N LYS A 334 5.68 14.12 7.04
CA LYS A 334 5.37 13.10 8.04
C LYS A 334 6.26 11.88 7.86
N VAL A 335 6.41 11.09 8.92
CA VAL A 335 6.95 9.72 8.81
C VAL A 335 6.08 8.93 7.82
N GLY A 336 6.72 8.24 6.88
CA GLY A 336 6.10 7.54 5.76
C GLY A 336 5.87 8.41 4.52
N ALA A 337 6.15 9.73 4.56
CA ALA A 337 6.07 10.58 3.36
C ALA A 337 6.96 10.03 2.24
N PRO A 338 6.54 10.11 0.98
CA PRO A 338 7.28 9.52 -0.12
C PRO A 338 8.59 10.26 -0.35
N VAL A 339 9.61 9.50 -0.77
CA VAL A 339 10.82 10.03 -1.38
C VAL A 339 10.71 9.78 -2.86
N THR A 340 10.80 10.81 -3.68
CA THR A 340 10.54 10.74 -5.12
C THR A 340 11.76 11.15 -5.95
N VAL A 341 11.89 10.58 -7.14
CA VAL A 341 12.79 11.07 -8.21
C VAL A 341 11.91 11.28 -9.43
N GLN A 342 11.86 12.51 -9.94
CA GLN A 342 11.03 12.86 -11.11
C GLN A 342 9.56 12.44 -10.92
N GLY A 343 9.02 12.57 -9.70
CA GLY A 343 7.66 12.18 -9.33
C GLY A 343 7.44 10.68 -9.09
N MET A 344 8.43 9.82 -9.35
CA MET A 344 8.33 8.40 -9.02
C MET A 344 8.76 8.17 -7.57
N LYS A 345 7.89 7.59 -6.75
CA LYS A 345 8.23 7.12 -5.39
C LYS A 345 9.31 6.04 -5.47
N ILE A 346 10.40 6.22 -4.72
CA ILE A 346 11.54 5.29 -4.65
C ILE A 346 11.90 4.90 -3.21
N GLY A 347 11.17 5.43 -2.24
CA GLY A 347 11.54 5.40 -0.84
C GLY A 347 10.52 6.08 0.06
N SER A 348 10.86 6.19 1.35
CA SER A 348 10.00 6.81 2.34
C SER A 348 10.78 7.48 3.48
N VAL A 349 10.17 8.47 4.12
CA VAL A 349 10.70 9.11 5.33
C VAL A 349 10.55 8.18 6.53
N LYS A 350 11.64 7.94 7.25
CA LYS A 350 11.65 7.07 8.44
C LYS A 350 11.55 7.85 9.74
N GLU A 351 12.21 8.99 9.82
CA GLU A 351 12.27 9.78 11.04
C GLU A 351 12.39 11.26 10.71
N VAL A 352 11.77 12.09 11.55
CA VAL A 352 11.84 13.55 11.48
C VAL A 352 12.12 14.04 12.88
N SER A 353 13.32 14.62 13.08
CA SER A 353 13.83 14.99 14.40
C SER A 353 14.39 16.41 14.36
N LEU A 354 14.11 17.19 15.40
CA LEU A 354 14.68 18.52 15.58
C LEU A 354 16.03 18.38 16.30
N GLN A 355 17.11 18.79 15.64
CA GLN A 355 18.42 18.86 16.27
C GLN A 355 18.65 20.28 16.77
N PHE A 356 19.05 20.37 18.04
CA PHE A 356 19.44 21.61 18.68
C PHE A 356 20.96 21.60 18.83
N ASP A 357 21.64 22.49 18.10
CA ASP A 357 23.06 22.71 18.31
C ASP A 357 23.22 23.83 19.35
N GLU A 358 23.55 23.45 20.59
CA GLU A 358 23.79 24.38 21.70
C GLU A 358 24.91 25.38 21.41
N ALA A 359 25.87 25.03 20.55
CA ALA A 359 27.01 25.90 20.23
C ALA A 359 26.67 26.96 19.17
N LEU A 360 25.74 26.67 18.26
CA LEU A 360 25.39 27.55 17.14
C LEU A 360 24.01 28.23 17.27
N ILE A 361 23.22 27.89 18.30
CA ILE A 361 21.82 28.34 18.49
C ILE A 361 21.04 28.21 17.17
N ASN A 362 21.33 27.16 16.40
CA ASN A 362 20.59 26.85 15.19
C ASN A 362 19.73 25.62 15.47
N SER A 363 18.48 25.71 15.03
CA SER A 363 17.56 24.58 15.05
C SER A 363 17.50 24.06 13.61
N ARG A 364 18.05 22.88 13.40
CA ARG A 364 17.99 22.20 12.10
C ARG A 364 17.12 20.98 12.23
N VAL A 365 16.26 20.77 11.24
CA VAL A 365 15.45 19.55 11.20
C VAL A 365 16.21 18.50 10.43
N SER A 366 16.58 17.42 11.11
CA SER A 366 17.15 16.23 10.48
C SER A 366 16.02 15.31 10.04
N VAL A 367 16.09 14.86 8.80
CA VAL A 367 15.15 13.90 8.23
C VAL A 367 15.91 12.68 7.76
N LEU A 368 15.61 11.54 8.38
CA LEU A 368 16.10 10.23 7.96
C LEU A 368 15.11 9.65 6.96
N PHE A 369 15.61 9.24 5.80
CA PHE A 369 14.79 8.62 4.77
C PHE A 369 15.50 7.41 4.15
N GLU A 370 14.71 6.50 3.63
CA GLU A 370 15.20 5.30 2.97
C GLU A 370 14.93 5.34 1.47
N ILE A 371 15.75 4.64 0.69
CA ILE A 371 15.54 4.40 -0.74
C ILE A 371 15.77 2.92 -1.02
N TYR A 372 14.91 2.31 -1.82
CA TYR A 372 14.97 0.87 -2.11
C TYR A 372 15.77 0.56 -3.38
N GLU A 373 16.68 -0.41 -3.29
CA GLU A 373 17.52 -0.84 -4.43
C GLU A 373 16.68 -1.29 -5.64
N SER A 374 15.56 -1.98 -5.39
CA SER A 374 14.67 -2.54 -6.41
C SER A 374 14.03 -1.47 -7.32
N ARG A 375 14.06 -0.21 -6.91
CA ARG A 375 13.56 0.93 -7.68
C ARG A 375 14.57 1.42 -8.73
N PHE A 376 15.81 0.96 -8.67
CA PHE A 376 16.85 1.28 -9.65
C PHE A 376 17.19 0.05 -10.50
N ARG A 377 16.83 0.07 -11.78
CA ARG A 377 17.34 -0.91 -12.74
C ARG A 377 18.64 -0.40 -13.33
N ARG A 378 19.76 -1.07 -13.03
CA ARG A 378 21.04 -0.80 -13.70
C ARG A 378 20.93 -1.26 -15.16
N ILE A 379 20.96 -0.32 -16.10
CA ILE A 379 21.20 -0.64 -17.51
C ILE A 379 22.72 -0.84 -17.65
N SER A 380 23.20 -2.07 -17.45
CA SER A 380 24.58 -2.41 -17.82
C SER A 380 24.64 -2.66 -19.33
N THR A 381 25.57 -2.00 -20.01
CA THR A 381 25.82 -2.17 -21.45
C THR A 381 26.63 -3.43 -21.78
N GLN A 382 27.00 -4.26 -20.81
CA GLN A 382 27.59 -5.58 -21.07
C GLN A 382 27.12 -6.60 -20.03
N GLY A 383 26.36 -7.58 -20.50
CA GLY A 383 26.50 -9.04 -20.27
C GLY A 383 26.65 -9.64 -18.86
N GLU A 384 26.87 -8.89 -17.79
CA GLU A 384 27.03 -9.45 -16.45
C GLU A 384 25.71 -9.40 -15.68
N ASN A 385 25.16 -10.60 -15.52
CA ASN A 385 23.95 -10.97 -14.81
C ASN A 385 23.81 -10.24 -13.47
N ASN A 386 22.70 -9.52 -13.28
CA ASN A 386 21.84 -9.47 -12.08
C ASN A 386 22.47 -9.72 -10.69
N ARG A 387 23.69 -9.26 -10.42
CA ARG A 387 24.30 -9.32 -9.09
C ARG A 387 23.88 -8.08 -8.31
N THR A 388 23.30 -8.27 -7.12
CA THR A 388 23.10 -7.19 -6.13
C THR A 388 24.39 -6.44 -5.94
N ALA A 389 24.33 -5.10 -6.00
CA ALA A 389 25.51 -4.26 -5.91
C ALA A 389 26.21 -4.49 -4.57
N SER A 390 27.54 -4.61 -4.58
CA SER A 390 28.30 -4.63 -3.34
C SER A 390 28.16 -3.29 -2.60
N PRO A 391 28.25 -3.25 -1.24
CA PRO A 391 28.15 -1.99 -0.50
C PRO A 391 29.11 -0.90 -1.02
N ARG A 392 30.33 -1.29 -1.40
CA ARG A 392 31.33 -0.37 -1.97
C ARG A 392 30.96 0.18 -3.35
N GLU A 393 30.35 -0.63 -4.22
CA GLU A 393 29.87 -0.14 -5.52
C GLU A 393 28.77 0.90 -5.38
N LEU A 394 27.89 0.70 -4.39
CA LEU A 394 26.81 1.63 -4.11
C LEU A 394 27.33 2.93 -3.50
N GLU A 395 28.30 2.87 -2.58
CA GLU A 395 28.97 4.08 -2.09
C GLU A 395 29.57 4.87 -3.25
N ASN A 396 30.31 4.20 -4.15
CA ASN A 396 30.88 4.83 -5.34
C ASN A 396 29.81 5.41 -6.28
N PHE A 397 28.66 4.77 -6.39
CA PHE A 397 27.53 5.28 -7.18
C PHE A 397 26.92 6.52 -6.53
N THR A 398 26.68 6.47 -5.22
CA THR A 398 26.16 7.58 -4.42
C THR A 398 27.09 8.78 -4.51
N ASP A 399 28.41 8.57 -4.38
CA ASP A 399 29.42 9.62 -4.50
C ASP A 399 29.36 10.30 -5.88
N LYS A 400 29.16 9.52 -6.96
CA LYS A 400 28.96 10.07 -8.31
C LYS A 400 27.67 10.90 -8.43
N LEU A 401 26.60 10.50 -7.75
CA LEU A 401 25.34 11.26 -7.74
C LEU A 401 25.50 12.58 -6.99
N LEU A 402 26.12 12.55 -5.81
CA LEU A 402 26.43 13.75 -5.01
C LEU A 402 27.34 14.71 -5.79
N GLN A 403 28.38 14.22 -6.46
CA GLN A 403 29.25 15.05 -7.32
C GLN A 403 28.48 15.74 -8.46
N LYS A 404 27.43 15.08 -8.97
CA LYS A 404 26.52 15.65 -10.00
C LYS A 404 25.48 16.61 -9.43
N GLY A 405 25.44 16.80 -8.10
CA GLY A 405 24.57 17.75 -7.41
C GLY A 405 23.28 17.14 -6.87
N LEU A 406 23.23 15.83 -6.61
CA LEU A 406 22.07 15.20 -5.95
C LEU A 406 21.74 15.95 -4.65
N SER A 407 20.51 16.42 -4.55
CA SER A 407 20.02 17.22 -3.42
C SER A 407 18.59 16.80 -3.08
N ALA A 408 18.24 16.87 -1.79
CA ALA A 408 16.91 16.64 -1.29
C ALA A 408 16.15 17.97 -1.22
N GLN A 409 15.00 18.06 -1.88
CA GLN A 409 14.14 19.24 -1.87
C GLN A 409 12.79 18.87 -1.25
N LEU A 410 12.25 19.76 -0.42
CA LEU A 410 10.86 19.62 0.03
C LEU A 410 9.93 20.11 -1.06
N GLU A 411 9.06 19.21 -1.54
CA GLU A 411 7.99 19.54 -2.48
C GLU A 411 6.63 19.27 -1.86
N THR A 412 5.58 19.86 -2.43
CA THR A 412 4.21 19.64 -1.97
C THR A 412 3.64 18.42 -2.69
N GLY A 413 3.52 17.29 -1.98
CA GLY A 413 2.99 16.05 -2.54
C GLY A 413 1.46 16.05 -2.70
N SER A 414 0.74 16.78 -1.84
CA SER A 414 -0.70 16.98 -2.03
C SER A 414 -1.10 18.42 -1.69
N LEU A 415 -1.67 19.11 -2.68
CA LEU A 415 -2.20 20.46 -2.51
C LEU A 415 -3.46 20.49 -1.65
N LEU A 416 -4.22 19.38 -1.60
CA LEU A 416 -5.47 19.30 -0.85
C LEU A 416 -5.22 19.20 0.66
N THR A 417 -4.24 18.38 1.05
CA THR A 417 -3.93 18.14 2.47
C THR A 417 -2.74 18.97 2.97
N GLY A 418 -2.00 19.59 2.06
CA GLY A 418 -0.73 20.28 2.35
C GLY A 418 0.39 19.33 2.75
N SER A 419 0.30 18.03 2.42
CA SER A 419 1.37 17.08 2.72
C SER A 419 2.60 17.35 1.85
N LYS A 420 3.79 17.30 2.47
CA LYS A 420 5.08 17.41 1.79
C LYS A 420 5.69 16.05 1.49
N GLU A 421 6.57 16.02 0.50
CA GLU A 421 7.40 14.89 0.13
C GLU A 421 8.86 15.33 -0.06
N ILE A 422 9.79 14.36 -0.12
CA ILE A 422 11.19 14.62 -0.44
C ILE A 422 11.44 14.30 -1.91
N ALA A 423 11.62 15.33 -2.73
CA ALA A 423 12.04 15.17 -4.10
C ALA A 423 13.57 15.17 -4.17
N LEU A 424 14.17 14.11 -4.73
CA LEU A 424 15.59 14.06 -5.02
C LEU A 424 15.83 14.64 -6.42
N ILE A 425 16.53 15.78 -6.45
CA ILE A 425 16.81 16.56 -7.66
C ILE A 425 18.32 16.72 -7.87
N PHE A 426 18.71 17.19 -9.05
CA PHE A 426 20.10 17.58 -9.32
C PHE A 426 20.23 19.10 -9.32
N ASP A 427 20.62 19.66 -8.18
CA ASP A 427 20.86 21.09 -8.01
C ASP A 427 22.25 21.47 -8.49
N LYS A 428 22.34 22.52 -9.32
CA LYS A 428 23.61 23.03 -9.82
C LYS A 428 24.46 23.67 -8.72
N ARG A 429 23.85 24.22 -7.67
CA ARG A 429 24.55 24.87 -6.55
C ARG A 429 25.37 23.89 -5.73
N ASN A 430 24.93 22.65 -5.67
CA ASN A 430 25.60 21.57 -4.94
C ASN A 430 26.53 20.74 -5.86
N ARG A 431 26.76 21.16 -7.11
CA ARG A 431 27.80 20.56 -7.95
C ARG A 431 29.17 20.85 -7.33
N HIS A 432 30.05 19.85 -7.31
CA HIS A 432 31.39 19.91 -6.71
C HIS A 432 31.46 19.79 -5.17
N THR A 433 30.42 19.29 -4.50
CA THR A 433 30.62 18.73 -3.16
C THR A 433 31.45 17.45 -3.29
N SER A 434 32.78 17.59 -3.26
CA SER A 434 33.74 16.52 -3.57
C SER A 434 33.81 15.42 -2.51
N ALA A 435 33.35 15.68 -1.29
CA ALA A 435 33.38 14.74 -0.18
C ALA A 435 31.97 14.41 0.29
N ARG A 436 31.62 13.13 0.25
CA ARG A 436 30.47 12.58 0.97
C ARG A 436 30.61 12.92 2.45
N LYS A 437 29.62 13.62 2.98
CA LYS A 437 29.52 13.87 4.43
C LYS A 437 28.76 12.71 5.06
N ILE A 438 29.25 12.24 6.20
CA ILE A 438 28.59 11.24 7.02
C ILE A 438 28.04 11.94 8.26
N ASP A 439 26.78 11.69 8.60
CA ASP A 439 26.19 12.21 9.82
C ASP A 439 26.84 11.53 11.04
N PRO A 440 27.41 12.28 11.99
CA PRO A 440 28.11 11.69 13.12
C PRO A 440 27.22 10.85 14.05
N LEU A 441 25.91 11.11 14.09
CA LEU A 441 24.97 10.42 14.98
C LEU A 441 24.49 9.09 14.39
N THR A 442 24.00 9.12 13.16
CA THR A 442 23.39 7.96 12.48
C THR A 442 24.38 7.18 11.62
N GLN A 443 25.56 7.73 11.34
CA GLN A 443 26.57 7.17 10.43
C GLN A 443 26.08 7.00 8.98
N PHE A 444 24.97 7.65 8.61
CA PHE A 444 24.44 7.61 7.24
C PHE A 444 24.96 8.76 6.37
N THR A 445 24.86 8.57 5.05
CA THR A 445 25.29 9.58 4.09
C THR A 445 24.36 10.77 4.11
N VAL A 446 24.94 11.97 4.22
CA VAL A 446 24.20 13.23 4.18
C VAL A 446 23.95 13.65 2.74
N VAL A 447 22.69 13.76 2.37
CA VAL A 447 22.24 14.37 1.11
C VAL A 447 22.01 15.86 1.34
N PRO A 448 22.70 16.77 0.63
CA PRO A 448 22.49 18.21 0.75
C PRO A 448 21.03 18.59 0.51
N SER A 449 20.51 19.54 1.28
CA SER A 449 19.18 20.07 1.01
C SER A 449 19.22 21.14 -0.08
N ALA A 450 18.10 21.28 -0.79
CA ALA A 450 17.82 22.41 -1.67
C ALA A 450 16.61 23.19 -1.10
N PRO A 451 16.59 24.53 -1.22
CA PRO A 451 15.45 25.33 -0.79
C PRO A 451 14.14 24.89 -1.46
N ASP A 452 13.04 25.02 -0.73
CA ASP A 452 11.69 24.71 -1.22
C ASP A 452 11.42 25.51 -2.51
N SER A 453 10.82 24.83 -3.49
CA SER A 453 10.42 25.39 -4.78
C SER A 453 9.64 26.71 -4.66
N PHE A 454 8.73 26.81 -3.69
CA PHE A 454 7.93 28.03 -3.48
C PHE A 454 8.74 29.15 -2.82
N ALA A 455 9.58 28.79 -1.84
CA ALA A 455 10.47 29.74 -1.18
C ALA A 455 11.45 30.38 -2.18
N ALA A 456 11.98 29.59 -3.12
CA ALA A 456 12.86 30.08 -4.18
C ALA A 456 12.17 31.10 -5.11
N ILE A 457 10.86 30.95 -5.39
CA ILE A 457 10.10 31.93 -6.17
C ILE A 457 9.96 33.24 -5.39
N THR A 458 9.60 33.16 -4.10
CA THR A 458 9.44 34.36 -3.26
C THR A 458 10.76 35.11 -3.07
N GLU A 459 11.87 34.39 -2.90
CA GLU A 459 13.20 34.97 -2.79
C GLU A 459 13.64 35.62 -4.10
N GLY A 460 13.44 34.95 -5.24
CA GLY A 460 13.73 35.52 -6.56
C GLY A 460 12.88 36.77 -6.86
N ALA A 461 11.62 36.81 -6.42
CA ALA A 461 10.77 37.99 -6.54
C ALA A 461 11.26 39.15 -5.64
N ALA A 462 11.66 38.85 -4.41
CA ALA A 462 12.24 39.85 -3.51
C ALA A 462 13.55 40.43 -4.06
N GLU A 463 14.44 39.58 -4.58
CA GLU A 463 15.69 39.99 -5.22
C GLU A 463 15.43 40.86 -6.46
N PHE A 464 14.39 40.54 -7.24
CA PHE A 464 13.96 41.36 -8.37
C PHE A 464 13.47 42.74 -7.94
N VAL A 465 12.64 42.83 -6.89
CA VAL A 465 12.18 44.11 -6.33
C VAL A 465 13.36 44.94 -5.84
N GLN A 466 14.32 44.31 -5.16
CA GLN A 466 15.55 45.01 -4.73
C GLN A 466 16.35 45.54 -5.92
N LYS A 467 16.48 44.77 -7.01
CA LYS A 467 17.14 45.22 -8.24
C LYS A 467 16.42 46.36 -8.93
N ILE A 468 15.08 46.40 -8.90
CA ILE A 468 14.30 47.55 -9.40
C ILE A 468 14.54 48.79 -8.55
N ASN A 469 14.49 48.65 -7.22
CA ASN A 469 14.70 49.78 -6.30
C ASN A 469 16.13 50.34 -6.37
N ALA A 470 17.10 49.51 -6.78
CA ALA A 470 18.48 49.92 -6.99
C ALA A 470 18.74 50.61 -8.35
N LEU A 471 17.71 50.79 -9.19
CA LEU A 471 17.86 51.56 -10.43
C LEU A 471 18.02 53.05 -10.10
N PRO A 472 19.08 53.72 -10.58
CA PRO A 472 19.33 55.12 -10.25
C PRO A 472 18.45 56.05 -11.09
N LEU A 473 17.18 56.17 -10.71
CA LEU A 473 16.21 57.03 -11.40
C LEU A 473 16.57 58.51 -11.28
N GLU A 474 17.18 58.93 -10.17
CA GLU A 474 17.70 60.30 -10.03
C GLU A 474 18.76 60.63 -11.08
N GLN A 475 19.69 59.70 -11.36
CA GLN A 475 20.75 59.94 -12.35
C GLN A 475 20.16 60.10 -13.77
N VAL A 476 19.08 59.36 -14.07
CA VAL A 476 18.34 59.52 -15.33
C VAL A 476 17.69 60.91 -15.40
N GLY A 477 17.06 61.37 -14.32
CA GLY A 477 16.48 62.71 -14.23
C GLY A 477 17.51 63.83 -14.37
N ASP A 478 18.64 63.72 -13.67
CA ASP A 478 19.73 64.70 -13.68
C ASP A 478 20.37 64.81 -15.07
N ASN A 479 20.59 63.68 -15.75
CA ASN A 479 21.12 63.65 -17.11
C ASN A 479 20.18 64.34 -18.11
N VAL A 480 18.86 64.15 -17.97
CA VAL A 480 17.86 64.85 -18.80
C VAL A 480 17.85 66.35 -18.49
N ASN A 481 17.95 66.74 -17.23
CA ASN A 481 17.94 68.15 -16.82
C ASN A 481 19.21 68.89 -17.28
N GLN A 482 20.37 68.23 -17.24
CA GLN A 482 21.63 68.74 -17.79
C GLN A 482 21.57 68.93 -19.30
N LEU A 483 20.92 68.01 -20.03
CA LEU A 483 20.68 68.15 -21.47
C LEU A 483 19.77 69.33 -21.79
N LEU A 484 18.66 69.49 -21.06
CA LEU A 484 17.73 70.62 -21.23
C LEU A 484 18.40 71.95 -20.90
N THR A 485 19.22 71.99 -19.84
CA THR A 485 19.96 73.19 -19.45
C THR A 485 21.01 73.56 -20.50
N SER A 486 21.76 72.57 -20.99
CA SER A 486 22.76 72.76 -22.05
C SER A 486 22.12 73.23 -23.36
N ALA A 487 20.99 72.63 -23.74
CA ALA A 487 20.23 73.05 -24.92
C ALA A 487 19.68 74.47 -24.79
N ASN A 488 19.11 74.83 -23.63
CA ASN A 488 18.56 76.16 -23.36
C ASN A 488 19.67 77.24 -23.32
N GLN A 489 20.84 76.93 -22.75
CA GLN A 489 22.00 77.84 -22.77
C GLN A 489 22.52 78.08 -24.19
N GLN A 490 22.53 77.05 -25.04
CA GLN A 490 23.03 77.15 -26.41
C GLN A 490 22.06 77.94 -27.31
N VAL A 491 20.75 77.83 -27.07
CA VAL A 491 19.72 78.65 -27.75
C VAL A 491 19.78 80.11 -27.33
N LYS A 492 20.04 80.42 -26.05
CA LYS A 492 20.19 81.81 -25.56
C LYS A 492 21.42 82.54 -26.11
N GLN A 493 22.44 81.82 -26.57
CA GLN A 493 23.65 82.41 -27.16
C GLN A 493 23.51 82.70 -28.67
N LEU A 494 22.38 82.35 -29.28
CA LEU A 494 22.08 82.77 -30.65
C LEU A 494 21.83 84.28 -30.64
N PRO A 495 22.64 85.10 -31.34
CA PRO A 495 22.44 86.54 -31.38
C PRO A 495 21.31 86.85 -32.38
N LEU A 496 20.08 86.51 -32.00
CA LEU A 496 18.86 86.75 -32.78
C LEU A 496 18.70 88.25 -33.12
N ALA A 497 19.19 89.13 -32.24
CA ALA A 497 19.26 90.57 -32.47
C ALA A 497 20.28 90.97 -33.55
N ALA A 498 21.42 90.27 -33.68
CA ALA A 498 22.42 90.54 -34.72
C ALA A 498 21.94 90.09 -36.11
N ILE A 499 21.13 89.03 -36.16
CA ILE A 499 20.50 88.54 -37.39
C ILE A 499 19.48 89.55 -37.92
N GLY A 500 18.64 90.11 -37.03
CA GLY A 500 17.68 91.17 -37.39
C GLY A 500 18.35 92.48 -37.84
N ASN A 501 19.42 92.90 -37.17
CA ASN A 501 20.14 94.13 -37.52
C ASN A 501 20.91 94.02 -38.84
N ASN A 502 21.48 92.85 -39.16
CA ASN A 502 22.15 92.64 -40.44
C ASN A 502 21.18 92.53 -41.62
N LEU A 503 19.97 91.98 -41.42
CA LEU A 503 18.93 91.98 -42.46
C LEU A 503 18.47 93.40 -42.81
N ASN A 504 18.27 94.25 -41.79
CA ASN A 504 17.89 95.65 -41.99
C ASN A 504 19.00 96.47 -42.67
N ALA A 505 20.27 96.19 -42.39
CA ALA A 505 21.40 96.84 -43.07
C ALA A 505 21.51 96.44 -44.56
N VAL A 506 21.21 95.18 -44.89
CA VAL A 506 21.17 94.70 -46.29
C VAL A 506 19.95 95.24 -47.03
N LEU A 507 18.78 95.32 -46.39
CA LEU A 507 17.58 95.92 -46.99
C LEU A 507 17.70 97.44 -47.18
N GLY A 508 18.35 98.14 -46.25
CA GLY A 508 18.65 99.57 -46.37
C GLY A 508 19.65 99.87 -47.49
N THR A 509 20.69 99.06 -47.66
CA THR A 509 21.69 99.23 -48.73
C THR A 509 21.19 98.79 -50.11
N ALA A 510 20.24 97.84 -50.18
CA ALA A 510 19.57 97.47 -51.43
C ALA A 510 18.62 98.56 -51.94
N LYS A 511 17.98 99.33 -51.03
CA LYS A 511 17.09 100.44 -51.40
C LYS A 511 17.84 101.69 -51.88
N ASP A 512 19.01 101.97 -51.31
CA ASP A 512 19.78 103.20 -51.55
C ASP A 512 20.79 103.09 -52.72
N LYS A 513 21.05 101.88 -53.23
CA LYS A 513 22.02 101.62 -54.32
C LYS A 513 21.44 100.97 -55.58
N LEU A 514 20.12 100.79 -55.67
CA LEU A 514 19.48 100.20 -56.85
C LEU A 514 19.50 101.12 -58.09
N ASP A 515 19.85 102.41 -57.93
CA ASP A 515 19.93 103.39 -59.03
C ASP A 515 21.30 103.46 -59.73
N LYS A 516 22.31 102.71 -59.28
CA LYS A 516 23.61 102.64 -59.96
C LYS A 516 24.04 101.19 -60.05
N ALA A 517 24.01 100.65 -61.28
CA ALA A 517 24.34 99.28 -61.61
C ALA A 517 25.78 98.91 -61.21
N ASP A 518 25.94 98.43 -59.97
CA ASP A 518 27.16 97.76 -59.48
C ASP A 518 26.75 96.46 -58.78
N ILE A 519 26.20 95.53 -59.57
CA ILE A 519 25.69 94.22 -59.14
C ILE A 519 26.84 93.34 -58.62
N ASP A 520 28.07 93.56 -59.07
CA ASP A 520 29.25 92.79 -58.64
C ASP A 520 29.65 93.05 -57.18
N GLN A 521 29.48 94.27 -56.67
CA GLN A 521 29.68 94.55 -55.25
C GLN A 521 28.64 93.88 -54.36
N LEU A 522 27.38 93.81 -54.84
CA LEU A 522 26.29 93.17 -54.11
C LEU A 522 26.54 91.66 -54.01
N ILE A 523 26.94 91.03 -55.12
CA ILE A 523 27.27 89.59 -55.15
C ILE A 523 28.48 89.29 -54.26
N LYS A 524 29.55 90.12 -54.28
CA LYS A 524 30.70 89.94 -53.38
C LYS A 524 30.32 90.05 -51.91
N ARG A 525 29.44 90.99 -51.54
CA ARG A 525 28.96 91.15 -50.15
C ARG A 525 28.06 89.99 -49.74
N LEU A 526 27.16 89.53 -50.60
CA LEU A 526 26.32 88.36 -50.36
C LEU A 526 27.17 87.09 -50.19
N ASN A 527 28.17 86.88 -51.05
CA ASN A 527 29.07 85.74 -50.93
C ASN A 527 29.92 85.80 -49.65
N SER A 528 30.34 87.00 -49.21
CA SER A 528 31.05 87.15 -47.93
C SER A 528 30.15 86.91 -46.71
N LEU A 529 28.85 87.24 -46.81
CA LEU A 529 27.84 86.97 -45.80
C LEU A 529 27.55 85.47 -45.72
N ILE A 530 27.38 84.80 -46.86
CA ILE A 530 27.20 83.34 -46.94
C ILE A 530 28.45 82.64 -46.37
N ALA A 531 29.66 83.09 -46.72
CA ALA A 531 30.89 82.52 -46.18
C ALA A 531 31.08 82.75 -44.66
N ASN A 532 30.60 83.87 -44.13
CA ASN A 532 30.61 84.13 -42.68
C ASN A 532 29.54 83.33 -41.94
N ILE A 533 28.35 83.16 -42.55
CA ILE A 533 27.29 82.31 -42.03
C ILE A 533 27.74 80.85 -42.04
N ASP A 534 28.35 80.35 -43.11
CA ASP A 534 28.95 79.01 -43.18
C ASP A 534 30.05 78.83 -42.12
N LYS A 535 30.92 79.82 -41.90
CA LYS A 535 31.93 79.77 -40.83
C LYS A 535 31.33 79.78 -39.42
N GLN A 536 30.17 80.40 -39.21
CA GLN A 536 29.47 80.39 -37.92
C GLN A 536 28.67 79.11 -37.72
N ILE A 537 28.06 78.56 -38.77
CA ILE A 537 27.35 77.28 -38.75
C ILE A 537 28.34 76.12 -38.57
N ALA A 538 29.51 76.15 -39.21
CA ALA A 538 30.57 75.14 -39.06
C ALA A 538 31.24 75.14 -37.68
N ARG A 539 31.01 76.16 -36.84
CA ARG A 539 31.49 76.23 -35.44
C ARG A 539 30.46 75.71 -34.42
N LEU A 540 29.25 75.37 -34.86
CA LEU A 540 28.29 74.66 -34.01
C LEU A 540 28.77 73.20 -33.85
N PRO A 541 28.98 72.69 -32.62
CA PRO A 541 29.43 71.33 -32.41
C PRO A 541 28.24 70.37 -32.55
N LEU A 542 27.67 70.27 -33.76
CA LEU A 542 26.59 69.32 -34.06
C LEU A 542 27.06 67.87 -33.86
N ASP A 543 28.35 67.60 -34.04
CA ASP A 543 28.99 66.31 -33.83
C ASP A 543 28.96 65.86 -32.37
N LYS A 544 29.19 66.76 -31.40
CA LYS A 544 29.10 66.44 -29.97
C LYS A 544 27.66 66.25 -29.50
N THR A 545 26.74 67.06 -29.99
CA THR A 545 25.31 66.94 -29.67
C THR A 545 24.71 65.66 -30.27
N LEU A 546 25.09 65.30 -31.51
CA LEU A 546 24.70 64.03 -32.13
C LEU A 546 25.35 62.81 -31.45
N LYS A 547 26.56 62.93 -30.88
CA LYS A 547 27.20 61.86 -30.09
C LYS A 547 26.49 61.61 -28.75
N ASN A 548 26.08 62.67 -28.05
CA ASN A 548 25.34 62.55 -26.79
C ASN A 548 23.91 62.06 -27.01
N ILE A 549 23.23 62.51 -28.08
CA ILE A 549 21.94 61.97 -28.51
C ILE A 549 22.05 60.47 -28.85
N ASN A 550 23.11 60.06 -29.56
CA ASN A 550 23.39 58.65 -29.83
C ASN A 550 23.73 57.85 -28.56
N GLY A 551 24.37 58.46 -27.55
CA GLY A 551 24.63 57.85 -26.24
C GLY A 551 23.35 57.54 -25.48
N VAL A 552 22.45 58.52 -25.38
CA VAL A 552 21.12 58.38 -24.77
C VAL A 552 20.23 57.40 -25.56
N LEU A 553 20.30 57.40 -26.90
CA LEU A 553 19.64 56.40 -27.74
C LEU A 553 20.21 54.99 -27.58
N LYS A 554 21.49 54.85 -27.21
CA LYS A 554 22.14 53.55 -26.96
C LYS A 554 21.78 53.02 -25.57
N GLU A 555 21.67 53.88 -24.57
CA GLU A 555 21.17 53.54 -23.23
C GLU A 555 19.67 53.25 -23.24
N SER A 556 18.84 54.03 -23.95
CA SER A 556 17.40 53.74 -24.09
C SER A 556 17.12 52.44 -24.83
N LYS A 557 17.91 52.10 -25.86
CA LYS A 557 17.89 50.76 -26.49
C LYS A 557 18.30 49.65 -25.52
N GLY A 558 19.19 49.93 -24.56
CA GLY A 558 19.56 49.02 -23.48
C GLY A 558 18.39 48.75 -22.54
N VAL A 559 17.69 49.81 -22.10
CA VAL A 559 16.50 49.73 -21.25
C VAL A 559 15.35 49.01 -21.95
N VAL A 560 15.08 49.31 -23.23
CA VAL A 560 14.05 48.61 -24.03
C VAL A 560 14.39 47.13 -24.21
N ARG A 561 15.66 46.77 -24.43
CA ARG A 561 16.08 45.36 -24.50
C ARG A 561 15.96 44.65 -23.15
N ALA A 562 16.33 45.30 -22.06
CA ALA A 562 16.18 44.76 -20.71
C ALA A 562 14.69 44.52 -20.39
N ALA A 563 13.83 45.50 -20.68
CA ALA A 563 12.38 45.38 -20.53
C ALA A 563 11.79 44.25 -21.39
N LYS A 564 12.22 44.13 -22.66
CA LYS A 564 11.80 43.06 -23.58
C LYS A 564 12.24 41.66 -23.10
N SER A 565 13.46 41.52 -22.60
CA SER A 565 13.98 40.27 -22.02
C SER A 565 13.20 39.86 -20.76
N THR A 566 12.89 40.82 -19.89
CA THR A 566 12.06 40.61 -18.69
C THR A 566 10.64 40.19 -19.07
N LEU A 567 10.02 40.85 -20.04
CA LEU A 567 8.71 40.48 -20.58
C LEU A 567 8.70 39.07 -21.17
N GLN A 568 9.74 38.70 -21.92
CA GLN A 568 9.88 37.34 -22.44
C GLN A 568 10.04 36.30 -21.31
N THR A 569 10.71 36.66 -20.22
CA THR A 569 10.86 35.79 -19.04
C THR A 569 9.52 35.64 -18.31
N ALA A 570 8.79 36.74 -18.14
CA ALA A 570 7.43 36.74 -17.58
C ALA A 570 6.47 35.91 -18.45
N GLN A 571 6.48 36.08 -19.77
CA GLN A 571 5.69 35.27 -20.71
C GLN A 571 6.04 33.78 -20.62
N LYS A 572 7.32 33.41 -20.49
CA LYS A 572 7.74 32.02 -20.29
C LYS A 572 7.27 31.46 -18.94
N ALA A 573 7.27 32.26 -17.88
CA ALA A 573 6.75 31.86 -16.57
C ALA A 573 5.23 31.63 -16.63
N VAL A 574 4.49 32.55 -17.25
CA VAL A 574 3.03 32.41 -17.48
C VAL A 574 2.74 31.19 -18.34
N LYS A 575 3.50 30.95 -19.41
CA LYS A 575 3.33 29.76 -20.28
C LYS A 575 3.63 28.44 -19.56
N ARG A 576 4.55 28.44 -18.59
CA ARG A 576 4.83 27.28 -17.74
C ARG A 576 3.72 27.07 -16.70
N LEU A 577 3.18 28.15 -16.15
CA LEU A 577 2.01 28.10 -15.27
C LEU A 577 0.78 27.55 -16.02
N SER A 578 0.56 28.00 -17.26
CA SER A 578 -0.55 27.53 -18.09
C SER A 578 -0.37 26.08 -18.56
N ALA A 579 0.87 25.61 -18.73
CA ALA A 579 1.17 24.22 -19.09
C ALA A 579 1.08 23.25 -17.90
N ALA A 580 1.20 23.76 -16.66
CA ALA A 580 0.94 23.01 -15.43
C ALA A 580 -0.56 22.95 -15.06
N TYR A 581 -1.42 23.63 -15.83
CA TYR A 581 -2.86 23.76 -15.67
C TYR A 581 -3.57 22.83 -16.68
N SER A 582 -4.03 21.64 -16.26
CA SER A 582 -4.94 20.81 -17.07
C SER A 582 -6.33 20.73 -16.43
N ALA A 583 -7.32 21.02 -17.27
CA ALA A 583 -8.79 21.09 -17.21
C ALA A 583 -9.64 20.88 -15.92
N ASP A 584 -9.20 20.30 -14.81
CA ASP A 584 -10.13 19.85 -13.73
C ASP A 584 -9.87 20.41 -12.31
N ALA A 585 -9.16 21.53 -12.16
CA ALA A 585 -8.89 22.10 -10.84
C ALA A 585 -10.04 23.03 -10.32
N PRO A 586 -10.55 22.86 -9.08
CA PRO A 586 -11.67 23.66 -8.50
C PRO A 586 -11.40 25.15 -8.22
N LEU A 587 -10.26 25.72 -8.63
CA LEU A 587 -9.90 27.12 -8.42
C LEU A 587 -10.26 28.01 -9.62
N TYR A 588 -11.41 27.74 -10.23
CA TYR A 588 -11.78 28.25 -11.57
C TYR A 588 -12.12 29.76 -11.62
N TYR A 589 -12.58 30.35 -10.52
CA TYR A 589 -13.26 31.66 -10.60
C TYR A 589 -12.37 32.90 -10.33
N ASN A 590 -11.40 32.82 -9.41
CA ASN A 590 -10.59 33.99 -9.03
C ASN A 590 -9.25 34.09 -9.78
N ALA A 591 -8.76 32.99 -10.34
CA ALA A 591 -7.52 32.97 -11.12
C ALA A 591 -7.72 33.50 -12.55
N ASN A 592 -8.86 33.25 -13.19
CA ASN A 592 -9.14 33.70 -14.56
C ASN A 592 -9.21 35.23 -14.67
N LEU A 593 -9.88 35.91 -13.74
CA LEU A 593 -9.95 37.38 -13.71
C LEU A 593 -8.56 38.03 -13.57
N SER A 594 -7.68 37.42 -12.77
CA SER A 594 -6.32 37.93 -12.55
C SER A 594 -5.39 37.62 -13.73
N MET A 595 -5.54 36.44 -14.37
CA MET A 595 -4.74 36.02 -15.52
C MET A 595 -5.12 36.74 -16.81
N GLU A 596 -6.41 37.00 -17.03
CA GLU A 596 -6.89 37.80 -18.16
C GLU A 596 -6.41 39.25 -18.05
N GLN A 597 -6.49 39.85 -16.85
CA GLN A 597 -5.95 41.18 -16.59
C GLN A 597 -4.42 41.22 -16.72
N LEU A 598 -3.69 40.21 -16.25
CA LEU A 598 -2.24 40.09 -16.43
C LEU A 598 -1.86 39.97 -17.90
N ASN A 599 -2.54 39.12 -18.66
CA ASN A 599 -2.25 38.94 -20.08
C ASN A 599 -2.56 40.22 -20.87
N THR A 600 -3.67 40.88 -20.56
CA THR A 600 -4.04 42.17 -21.17
C THR A 600 -3.00 43.26 -20.84
N THR A 601 -2.48 43.25 -19.61
CA THR A 601 -1.41 44.18 -19.16
C THR A 601 -0.08 43.89 -19.85
N LEU A 602 0.28 42.63 -20.04
CA LEU A 602 1.51 42.23 -20.74
C LEU A 602 1.43 42.59 -22.23
N VAL A 603 0.26 42.41 -22.85
CA VAL A 603 0.00 42.79 -24.25
C VAL A 603 0.03 44.30 -24.43
N SER A 604 -0.58 45.07 -23.52
CA SER A 604 -0.56 46.54 -23.59
C SER A 604 0.84 47.10 -23.33
N LEU A 605 1.59 46.52 -22.39
CA LEU A 605 2.99 46.88 -22.14
C LEU A 605 3.88 46.55 -23.34
N GLN A 606 3.65 45.42 -24.01
CA GLN A 606 4.37 45.06 -25.23
C GLN A 606 4.05 46.03 -26.38
N ALA A 607 2.79 46.48 -26.51
CA ALA A 607 2.42 47.50 -27.49
C ALA A 607 3.10 48.86 -27.22
N ILE A 608 3.24 49.25 -25.94
CA ILE A 608 3.97 50.46 -25.55
C ILE A 608 5.46 50.33 -25.87
N LEU A 609 6.06 49.17 -25.59
CA LEU A 609 7.47 48.90 -25.89
C LEU A 609 7.75 48.83 -27.39
N ASP A 610 6.86 48.25 -28.19
CA ASP A 610 6.96 48.26 -29.65
C ASP A 610 6.82 49.68 -30.21
N LEU A 611 5.96 50.51 -29.60
CA LEU A 611 5.80 51.92 -29.97
C LEU A 611 7.06 52.74 -29.63
N LEU A 612 7.68 52.46 -28.48
CA LEU A 612 8.96 53.03 -28.05
C LEU A 612 10.15 52.54 -28.92
N GLU A 613 10.13 51.29 -29.36
CA GLU A 613 11.15 50.70 -30.25
C GLU A 613 11.06 51.29 -31.67
N ARG A 614 9.84 51.61 -32.13
CA ARG A 614 9.58 52.22 -33.46
C ARG A 614 9.77 53.73 -33.49
N ASN A 615 9.44 54.45 -32.41
CA ASN A 615 9.51 55.91 -32.35
C ASN A 615 10.11 56.41 -31.01
N PRO A 616 11.44 56.31 -30.81
CA PRO A 616 12.08 56.69 -29.54
C PRO A 616 11.91 58.19 -29.20
N ASN A 617 11.61 59.04 -30.19
CA ASN A 617 11.42 60.49 -29.99
C ASN A 617 10.08 60.85 -29.31
N SER A 618 9.10 59.93 -29.23
CA SER A 618 7.78 60.23 -28.64
C SER A 618 7.80 60.43 -27.13
N LEU A 619 8.87 59.99 -26.44
CA LEU A 619 9.10 60.22 -25.01
C LEU A 619 9.49 61.67 -24.68
N ILE A 620 10.15 62.36 -25.63
CA ILE A 620 10.74 63.68 -25.40
C ILE A 620 9.80 64.80 -25.88
N PHE A 621 9.06 64.57 -26.97
CA PHE A 621 8.22 65.61 -27.59
C PHE A 621 6.72 65.48 -27.31
N GLY A 622 6.29 64.42 -26.61
CA GLY A 622 4.88 64.14 -26.39
C GLY A 622 4.13 63.77 -27.68
N LYS A 623 2.98 63.12 -27.55
CA LYS A 623 2.10 62.82 -28.69
C LYS A 623 1.39 64.12 -29.06
N GLY A 624 1.63 64.67 -30.26
CA GLY A 624 0.86 65.81 -30.77
C GLY A 624 -0.64 65.53 -30.65
N GLU A 625 -1.39 66.49 -30.13
CA GLU A 625 -2.81 66.36 -29.78
C GLU A 625 -3.63 65.76 -30.92
N ALA A 626 -4.40 64.71 -30.60
CA ALA A 626 -5.44 64.22 -31.48
C ALA A 626 -6.62 65.20 -31.41
N GLN A 627 -6.91 65.82 -32.54
CA GLN A 627 -8.06 66.70 -32.73
C GLN A 627 -9.36 65.94 -32.42
N PRO A 628 -10.25 66.43 -31.53
CA PRO A 628 -11.51 65.76 -31.24
C PRO A 628 -12.42 65.81 -32.48
N PRO A 629 -13.28 64.79 -32.69
CA PRO A 629 -14.19 64.77 -33.84
C PRO A 629 -15.17 65.94 -33.73
N ALA A 630 -15.41 66.60 -34.88
CA ALA A 630 -16.35 67.70 -34.99
C ALA A 630 -17.76 67.27 -34.51
N GLN A 631 -18.27 67.95 -33.49
CA GLN A 631 -19.68 67.88 -33.11
C GLN A 631 -20.51 68.57 -34.19
N SER A 632 -21.28 67.79 -34.96
CA SER A 632 -22.36 68.32 -35.78
C SER A 632 -23.54 68.70 -34.90
N TYR A 633 -23.81 69.99 -34.78
CA TYR A 633 -25.04 70.54 -34.24
C TYR A 633 -26.22 70.20 -35.17
N TRP A 634 -27.25 69.55 -34.63
CA TRP A 634 -28.64 69.78 -35.04
C TRP A 634 -29.45 70.02 -33.77
N GLY A 635 -29.91 71.26 -33.61
CA GLY A 635 -30.98 71.63 -32.69
C GLY A 635 -32.15 72.15 -33.51
N SER A 636 -33.30 71.48 -33.34
CA SER A 636 -34.69 71.97 -33.39
C SER A 636 -35.07 73.08 -34.39
N GLU A 637 -35.92 72.71 -35.35
CA GLU A 637 -37.32 73.20 -35.44
C GLU A 637 -38.25 72.02 -35.75
#